data_AF-A0A961B1Z4-F1
#
_entry.id   AF-A0A961B1Z4-F1
#
_cell.length_a   1.000
_cell.length_b   1.000
_cell.length_c   1.000
_cell.angle_alpha   90.00
_cell.angle_beta   90.00
_cell.angle_gamma   90.00
#
_symmetry.space_group_name_H-M   'P 1'
#
loop_
_entity.id
_entity.type
_entity.pdbx_description
1 polymer ?
#
loop_
_entity_poly.entity_id
_entity_poly.type
_entity_poly.pdbx_seq_one_letter_code
_entity_poly.pdbx_strand_id
1 'polypeptide(L)'
;MKRRLRFVFPAACLAAIFASSGRAETVKDREGAVRNDRASHESGSVWVYNDVEKGFAQAKSTGKPLLVVLRCVPCLACAGIDGQVLMENSALSPLLNQFVPVRLINANAIDLTRFQFDYDLSFSTLFFNADGTLYGRYGSWTHQKNPEDTDTASFRRALERVLALHRGYPANRGQLAGKQGAPSPFKTPVEIPSLAEKYTRDLDWEGPVVKSCVHCHMIGDAHRALYREKGEPIPMEWLYPHPSPETIGLTLSPEHAARVDAVAPDSIAAKAGFLSGDDIEIFGGQPLVSLADFGWVLHRAPDAGRLEASVRRGSDLKPIAIELPAEWRFAAAEPRRVATWGLRGMATGGLRLLDLTDEERAARGFGNSEMALRIDFVGQYNKHAAAKKAGFKMDDIIVLVDGMSGRMSEGELMGRLIRAHRAGETVKVSLRRGDREMELTLPMQ
;
A
#
# COMPACT_ATOMS: atom_id res chain seq x y z
N MET A 1 -24.51 -60.30 31.96
CA MET A 1 -23.13 -60.17 31.43
C MET A 1 -23.10 -59.06 30.39
N LYS A 2 -22.60 -57.87 30.76
CA LYS A 2 -22.63 -56.65 29.93
C LYS A 2 -21.34 -56.54 29.09
N ARG A 3 -21.46 -56.41 27.77
CA ARG A 3 -20.36 -56.13 26.83
C ARG A 3 -19.93 -54.66 26.97
N ARG A 4 -18.63 -54.43 27.13
CA ARG A 4 -17.99 -53.10 27.20
C ARG A 4 -17.76 -52.58 25.77
N LEU A 5 -18.34 -51.43 25.42
CA LEU A 5 -17.97 -50.65 24.25
C LEU A 5 -16.90 -49.63 24.68
N ARG A 6 -15.68 -49.76 24.14
CA ARG A 6 -14.61 -48.76 24.29
C ARG A 6 -14.81 -47.71 23.20
N PHE A 7 -15.18 -46.49 23.58
CA PHE A 7 -15.06 -45.33 22.70
C PHE A 7 -13.62 -44.82 22.74
N VAL A 8 -12.94 -44.92 21.61
CA VAL A 8 -11.63 -44.32 21.36
C VAL A 8 -11.88 -42.89 20.91
N PHE A 9 -11.42 -41.91 21.69
CA PHE A 9 -11.33 -40.52 21.25
C PHE A 9 -10.27 -40.41 20.14
N PRO A 10 -10.56 -39.83 18.95
CA PRO A 10 -9.51 -39.44 18.06
C PRO A 10 -8.84 -38.19 18.62
N ALA A 11 -7.53 -38.26 18.83
CA ALA A 11 -6.69 -37.12 19.14
C ALA A 11 -6.84 -36.09 18.01
N ALA A 12 -7.46 -34.95 18.32
CA ALA A 12 -7.51 -33.83 17.42
C ALA A 12 -6.09 -33.31 17.22
N CYS A 13 -5.53 -33.52 16.02
CA CYS A 13 -4.34 -32.82 15.56
C CYS A 13 -4.63 -31.31 15.63
N LEU A 14 -4.02 -30.61 16.60
CA LEU A 14 -3.85 -29.18 16.52
C LEU A 14 -2.99 -28.89 15.30
N ALA A 15 -3.64 -28.58 14.17
CA ALA A 15 -2.99 -27.85 13.10
C ALA A 15 -2.68 -26.46 13.66
N ALA A 16 -1.41 -26.23 14.00
CA ALA A 16 -0.89 -24.91 14.26
C ALA A 16 -0.97 -24.11 12.96
N ILE A 17 -2.11 -23.47 12.73
CA ILE A 17 -2.24 -22.42 11.73
C ILE A 17 -1.36 -21.29 12.24
N PHE A 18 -0.15 -21.19 11.69
CA PHE A 18 0.69 -20.02 11.87
C PHE A 18 -0.10 -18.82 11.35
N ALA A 19 -0.73 -18.08 12.27
CA ALA A 19 -1.24 -16.76 11.99
C ALA A 19 -0.07 -15.94 11.45
N SER A 20 -0.14 -15.58 10.16
CA SER A 20 0.78 -14.68 9.51
C SER A 20 0.69 -13.33 10.22
N SER A 21 1.47 -13.17 11.29
CA SER A 21 1.77 -11.88 11.88
C SER A 21 2.27 -10.99 10.74
N GLY A 22 1.74 -9.77 10.61
CA GLY A 22 1.96 -8.83 9.50
C GLY A 22 3.41 -8.32 9.34
N ARG A 23 4.38 -9.22 9.41
CA ARG A 23 5.75 -9.04 8.93
C ARG A 23 5.73 -9.33 7.44
N ALA A 24 6.29 -8.43 6.65
CA ALA A 24 6.57 -8.73 5.25
C ALA A 24 7.38 -10.04 5.19
N GLU A 25 6.89 -11.03 4.46
CA GLU A 25 7.61 -12.28 4.30
C GLU A 25 8.93 -12.01 3.58
N THR A 26 9.98 -12.68 4.03
CA THR A 26 11.33 -12.51 3.48
C THR A 26 11.95 -13.86 3.19
N VAL A 27 12.91 -13.88 2.27
CA VAL A 27 13.77 -15.04 2.05
C VAL A 27 14.51 -15.42 3.35
N LYS A 28 14.88 -16.70 3.49
CA LYS A 28 15.57 -17.22 4.68
C LYS A 28 16.91 -16.51 4.91
N ASP A 29 17.72 -16.37 3.87
CA ASP A 29 18.98 -15.64 3.91
C ASP A 29 18.82 -14.22 3.35
N ARG A 30 18.37 -13.32 4.22
CA ARG A 30 18.11 -11.92 3.87
C ARG A 30 19.39 -11.17 3.47
N GLU A 31 20.49 -11.47 4.15
CA GLU A 31 21.76 -10.78 3.93
C GLU A 31 22.43 -11.26 2.64
N GLY A 32 22.45 -12.57 2.41
CA GLY A 32 22.89 -13.14 1.14
C GLY A 32 22.10 -12.59 -0.04
N ALA A 33 20.78 -12.44 0.07
CA ALA A 33 19.97 -11.85 -1.00
C ALA A 33 20.39 -10.41 -1.35
N VAL A 34 20.59 -9.54 -0.36
CA VAL A 34 21.01 -8.14 -0.59
C VAL A 34 22.43 -8.08 -1.19
N ARG A 35 23.35 -8.92 -0.71
CA ARG A 35 24.73 -8.97 -1.22
C ARG A 35 24.80 -9.53 -2.63
N ASN A 36 24.03 -10.57 -2.93
CA ASN A 36 23.96 -11.17 -4.26
C ASN A 36 23.35 -10.23 -5.29
N ASP A 37 22.34 -9.46 -4.91
CA ASP A 37 21.74 -8.43 -5.76
C ASP A 37 22.76 -7.36 -6.17
N ARG A 38 23.56 -6.88 -5.20
CA ARG A 38 24.68 -5.97 -5.46
C ARG A 38 25.70 -6.60 -6.39
N ALA A 39 26.17 -7.81 -6.06
CA ALA A 39 27.19 -8.50 -6.85
C ALA A 39 26.75 -8.72 -8.31
N SER A 40 25.46 -8.98 -8.54
CA SER A 40 24.90 -9.23 -9.87
C SER A 40 24.75 -7.97 -10.72
N HIS A 41 24.57 -6.80 -10.11
CA HIS A 41 24.16 -5.60 -10.83
C HIS A 41 25.11 -4.40 -10.71
N GLU A 42 25.96 -4.33 -9.68
CA GLU A 42 26.87 -3.19 -9.48
C GLU A 42 27.96 -3.10 -10.56
N SER A 43 28.47 -4.25 -11.00
CA SER A 43 29.51 -4.35 -12.05
C SER A 43 28.93 -4.46 -13.47
N GLY A 44 27.62 -4.65 -13.59
CA GLY A 44 26.93 -4.82 -14.88
C GLY A 44 26.87 -3.54 -15.69
N SER A 45 26.82 -3.66 -17.02
CA SER A 45 26.70 -2.51 -17.94
C SER A 45 25.25 -2.08 -18.19
N VAL A 46 24.28 -2.91 -17.80
CA VAL A 46 22.85 -2.70 -18.12
C VAL A 46 22.19 -1.76 -17.11
N TRP A 47 22.33 -2.04 -15.81
CA TRP A 47 21.64 -1.32 -14.74
C TRP A 47 22.57 -0.39 -13.98
N VAL A 48 22.16 0.87 -13.81
CA VAL A 48 22.84 1.76 -12.86
C VAL A 48 22.38 1.38 -11.45
N TYR A 49 23.30 0.95 -10.60
CA TYR A 49 22.99 0.40 -9.28
C TYR A 49 23.13 1.44 -8.16
N ASN A 50 22.04 1.73 -7.43
CA ASN A 50 21.96 2.69 -6.31
C ASN A 50 22.45 4.12 -6.59
N ASP A 51 22.71 4.49 -7.85
CA ASP A 51 23.18 5.82 -8.24
C ASP A 51 22.18 6.51 -9.17
N VAL A 52 21.17 7.12 -8.56
CA VAL A 52 20.10 7.82 -9.27
C VAL A 52 20.63 9.00 -10.08
N GLU A 53 21.62 9.73 -9.55
CA GLU A 53 22.17 10.92 -10.21
C GLU A 53 22.99 10.55 -11.45
N LYS A 54 23.76 9.45 -11.40
CA LYS A 54 24.36 8.87 -12.60
C LYS A 54 23.31 8.43 -13.62
N GLY A 55 22.19 7.89 -13.14
CA GLY A 55 21.02 7.58 -13.98
C GLY A 55 20.50 8.82 -14.72
N PHE A 56 20.24 9.92 -14.02
CA PHE A 56 19.83 11.19 -14.63
C PHE A 56 20.88 11.75 -15.60
N ALA A 57 22.17 11.69 -15.24
CA ALA A 57 23.25 12.13 -16.11
C ALA A 57 23.31 11.32 -17.41
N GLN A 58 23.12 10.00 -17.34
CA GLN A 58 23.07 9.12 -18.51
C GLN A 58 21.78 9.31 -19.32
N ALA A 59 20.64 9.56 -18.68
CA ALA A 59 19.41 9.90 -19.38
C ALA A 59 19.58 11.20 -20.17
N LYS A 60 20.27 12.20 -19.58
CA LYS A 60 20.60 13.46 -20.26
C LYS A 60 21.54 13.26 -21.45
N SER A 61 22.58 12.44 -21.31
CA SER A 61 23.56 12.23 -22.38
C SER A 61 23.02 11.39 -23.54
N THR A 62 22.15 10.41 -23.24
CA THR A 62 21.57 9.50 -24.26
C THR A 62 20.27 9.99 -24.85
N GLY A 63 19.61 10.96 -24.20
CA GLY A 63 18.27 11.41 -24.55
C GLY A 63 17.16 10.40 -24.22
N LYS A 64 17.47 9.26 -23.59
CA LYS A 64 16.48 8.25 -23.21
C LYS A 64 15.75 8.65 -21.92
N PRO A 65 14.48 8.22 -21.72
CA PRO A 65 13.82 8.32 -20.42
C PRO A 65 14.55 7.49 -19.36
N LEU A 66 14.51 7.96 -18.12
CA LEU A 66 14.99 7.23 -16.96
C LEU A 66 13.89 6.32 -16.41
N LEU A 67 14.25 5.10 -16.07
CA LEU A 67 13.41 4.13 -15.37
C LEU A 67 14.10 3.79 -14.06
N VAL A 68 13.47 4.07 -12.91
CA VAL A 68 14.03 3.76 -11.59
C VAL A 68 13.18 2.69 -10.92
N VAL A 69 13.71 1.47 -10.81
CA VAL A 69 13.08 0.37 -10.05
C VAL A 69 13.52 0.47 -8.60
N LEU A 70 12.57 0.71 -7.70
CA LEU A 70 12.75 0.64 -6.27
C LEU A 70 12.36 -0.73 -5.76
N ARG A 71 13.27 -1.39 -5.03
CA ARG A 71 13.09 -2.78 -4.61
C ARG A 71 13.55 -3.03 -3.18
N CYS A 72 12.69 -3.67 -2.37
CA CYS A 72 13.09 -4.26 -1.09
C CYS A 72 13.67 -5.67 -1.30
N VAL A 73 14.99 -5.81 -1.45
CA VAL A 73 15.61 -7.06 -1.91
C VAL A 73 15.51 -8.30 -1.00
N PRO A 74 15.23 -8.25 0.32
CA PRO A 74 14.89 -9.50 1.03
C PRO A 74 13.39 -9.83 0.99
N CYS A 75 12.51 -8.90 0.59
CA CYS A 75 11.07 -9.07 0.65
C CYS A 75 10.59 -10.07 -0.41
N LEU A 76 9.81 -11.10 -0.05
CA LEU A 76 9.24 -12.04 -1.04
C LEU A 76 8.18 -11.39 -1.92
N ALA A 77 7.39 -10.47 -1.37
CA ALA A 77 6.41 -9.71 -2.14
C ALA A 77 7.07 -9.09 -3.39
N CYS A 78 6.42 -9.23 -4.54
CA CYS A 78 6.89 -8.79 -5.85
C CYS A 78 8.19 -9.44 -6.37
N ALA A 79 8.69 -10.53 -5.77
CA ALA A 79 9.91 -11.18 -6.25
C ALA A 79 9.77 -11.76 -7.67
N GLY A 80 8.61 -12.33 -8.02
CA GLY A 80 8.33 -12.86 -9.35
C GLY A 80 8.46 -11.81 -10.46
N ILE A 81 7.75 -10.69 -10.34
CA ILE A 81 7.86 -9.57 -11.30
C ILE A 81 9.26 -8.94 -11.30
N ASP A 82 9.90 -8.74 -10.15
CA ASP A 82 11.28 -8.21 -10.09
C ASP A 82 12.24 -9.09 -10.89
N GLY A 83 12.13 -10.42 -10.74
CA GLY A 83 12.88 -11.39 -11.54
C GLY A 83 12.65 -11.24 -13.04
N GLN A 84 11.41 -11.03 -13.49
CA GLN A 84 11.11 -10.83 -14.91
C GLN A 84 11.65 -9.50 -15.46
N VAL A 85 11.65 -8.44 -14.66
CA VAL A 85 12.19 -7.13 -15.05
C VAL A 85 13.71 -7.17 -15.18
N LEU A 86 14.40 -7.95 -14.34
CA LEU A 86 15.85 -8.14 -14.40
C LEU A 86 16.29 -9.17 -15.44
N MET A 87 15.37 -10.03 -15.92
CA MET A 87 15.68 -11.09 -16.86
C MET A 87 16.14 -10.53 -18.21
N GLU A 88 17.37 -10.90 -18.59
CA GLU A 88 17.92 -10.62 -19.92
C GLU A 88 17.20 -11.44 -21.01
N ASN A 89 17.10 -10.87 -22.21
CA ASN A 89 16.44 -11.48 -23.37
C ASN A 89 14.97 -11.87 -23.11
N SER A 90 14.30 -11.17 -22.19
CA SER A 90 12.87 -11.31 -21.92
C SER A 90 12.02 -10.54 -22.93
N ALA A 91 10.71 -10.76 -22.90
CA ALA A 91 9.74 -9.99 -23.68
C ALA A 91 9.77 -8.48 -23.36
N LEU A 92 10.34 -8.08 -22.22
CA LEU A 92 10.49 -6.68 -21.81
C LEU A 92 11.76 -6.04 -22.38
N SER A 93 12.80 -6.82 -22.70
CA SER A 93 14.11 -6.29 -23.10
C SER A 93 14.06 -5.27 -24.24
N PRO A 94 13.28 -5.44 -25.33
CA PRO A 94 13.19 -4.44 -26.40
C PRO A 94 12.66 -3.08 -25.94
N LEU A 95 11.79 -3.05 -24.92
CA LEU A 95 11.29 -1.81 -24.34
C LEU A 95 12.28 -1.26 -23.32
N LEU A 96 12.79 -2.09 -22.40
CA LEU A 96 13.75 -1.68 -21.37
C LEU A 96 15.02 -1.06 -21.97
N ASN A 97 15.50 -1.56 -23.12
CA ASN A 97 16.66 -1.01 -23.84
C ASN A 97 16.45 0.43 -24.33
N GLN A 98 15.21 0.93 -24.36
CA GLN A 98 14.89 2.32 -24.70
C GLN A 98 14.93 3.25 -23.49
N PHE A 99 15.19 2.73 -22.29
CA PHE A 99 15.36 3.49 -21.06
C PHE A 99 16.83 3.51 -20.63
N VAL A 100 17.15 4.43 -19.71
CA VAL A 100 18.26 4.26 -18.77
C VAL A 100 17.68 3.59 -17.53
N PRO A 101 18.01 2.31 -17.25
CA PRO A 101 17.45 1.61 -16.11
C PRO A 101 18.35 1.80 -14.87
N VAL A 102 17.72 2.15 -13.75
CA VAL A 102 18.34 2.30 -12.43
C VAL A 102 17.70 1.28 -11.49
N ARG A 103 18.52 0.47 -10.82
CA ARG A 103 18.08 -0.41 -9.73
C ARG A 103 18.43 0.27 -8.41
N LEU A 104 17.41 0.60 -7.62
CA LEU A 104 17.54 1.34 -6.38
C LEU A 104 16.99 0.50 -5.21
N ILE A 105 17.89 0.06 -4.34
CA ILE A 105 17.56 -0.76 -3.17
C ILE A 105 17.85 -0.03 -1.86
N ASN A 106 18.63 1.06 -1.90
CA ASN A 106 18.89 1.92 -0.76
C ASN A 106 17.79 2.99 -0.64
N ALA A 107 16.76 2.71 0.15
CA ALA A 107 15.72 3.69 0.42
C ALA A 107 16.24 4.87 1.29
N ASN A 108 17.28 4.68 2.11
CA ASN A 108 17.77 5.69 3.06
C ASN A 108 18.14 7.02 2.39
N ALA A 109 18.60 6.96 1.15
CA ALA A 109 19.15 8.08 0.41
C ALA A 109 18.16 8.71 -0.59
N ILE A 110 16.95 8.17 -0.73
CA ILE A 110 15.99 8.64 -1.75
C ILE A 110 15.52 10.06 -1.44
N ASP A 111 15.35 10.84 -2.51
CA ASP A 111 14.78 12.18 -2.42
C ASP A 111 13.24 12.09 -2.32
N LEU A 112 12.70 12.28 -1.13
CA LEU A 112 11.27 12.23 -0.82
C LEU A 112 10.46 13.35 -1.51
N THR A 113 11.11 14.36 -2.10
CA THR A 113 10.41 15.35 -2.94
C THR A 113 10.16 14.82 -4.37
N ARG A 114 10.86 13.76 -4.77
CA ARG A 114 10.80 13.16 -6.12
C ARG A 114 10.20 11.75 -6.10
N PHE A 115 10.64 10.94 -5.14
CA PHE A 115 10.30 9.52 -5.02
C PHE A 115 9.13 9.30 -4.06
N GLN A 116 7.95 9.79 -4.46
CA GLN A 116 6.71 9.54 -3.75
C GLN A 116 5.92 8.45 -4.48
N PHE A 117 5.67 7.36 -3.79
CA PHE A 117 4.91 6.20 -4.27
C PHE A 117 4.27 5.52 -3.06
N ASP A 118 3.50 4.46 -3.29
CA ASP A 118 2.95 3.68 -2.21
C ASP A 118 4.07 2.95 -1.46
N TYR A 119 4.52 3.54 -0.36
CA TYR A 119 5.66 3.06 0.41
C TYR A 119 5.46 1.67 1.03
N ASP A 120 4.22 1.16 1.08
CA ASP A 120 3.93 -0.21 1.50
C ASP A 120 4.21 -1.26 0.40
N LEU A 121 4.51 -0.83 -0.83
CA LEU A 121 4.91 -1.74 -1.91
C LEU A 121 6.40 -2.09 -1.81
N SER A 122 6.73 -3.38 -2.03
CA SER A 122 8.10 -3.89 -2.06
C SER A 122 8.77 -3.73 -3.42
N PHE A 123 8.00 -3.37 -4.45
CA PHE A 123 8.43 -3.07 -5.81
C PHE A 123 7.65 -1.86 -6.33
N SER A 124 8.38 -0.87 -6.83
CA SER A 124 7.79 0.29 -7.52
C SER A 124 8.72 0.76 -8.63
N THR A 125 8.17 1.41 -9.64
CA THR A 125 8.96 2.02 -10.71
C THR A 125 8.50 3.44 -10.93
N LEU A 126 9.45 4.38 -10.97
CA LEU A 126 9.19 5.75 -11.36
C LEU A 126 9.92 6.03 -12.67
N PHE A 127 9.23 6.72 -13.59
CA PHE A 127 9.77 7.03 -14.91
C PHE A 127 9.95 8.53 -15.06
N PHE A 128 11.13 8.98 -15.47
CA PHE A 128 11.44 10.40 -15.55
C PHE A 128 11.98 10.81 -16.93
N ASN A 129 11.79 12.08 -17.28
CA ASN A 129 12.68 12.77 -18.19
C ASN A 129 14.02 13.07 -17.49
N ALA A 130 15.09 13.26 -18.26
CA ALA A 130 16.40 13.65 -17.76
C ALA A 130 16.41 14.97 -16.96
N ASP A 131 15.44 15.86 -17.19
CA ASP A 131 15.30 17.11 -16.41
C ASP A 131 14.59 16.95 -15.06
N GLY A 132 14.23 15.71 -14.68
CA GLY A 132 13.54 15.40 -13.44
C GLY A 132 12.01 15.41 -13.53
N THR A 133 11.42 15.77 -14.67
CA THR A 133 9.96 15.69 -14.87
C THR A 133 9.50 14.23 -14.83
N LEU A 134 8.60 13.90 -13.91
CA LEU A 134 8.03 12.55 -13.78
C LEU A 134 6.98 12.27 -14.89
N TYR A 135 7.17 11.18 -15.63
CA TYR A 135 6.21 10.64 -16.61
C TYR A 135 5.13 9.77 -15.99
N GLY A 136 5.42 9.08 -14.88
CA GLY A 136 4.44 8.30 -14.16
C GLY A 136 5.06 7.31 -13.19
N ARG A 137 4.19 6.57 -12.50
CA ARG A 137 4.53 5.54 -11.53
C ARG A 137 4.03 4.19 -12.02
N TYR A 138 4.63 3.13 -11.51
CA TYR A 138 4.13 1.78 -11.57
C TYR A 138 4.34 1.09 -10.22
N GLY A 139 3.38 0.27 -9.82
CA GLY A 139 3.37 -0.53 -8.61
C GLY A 139 2.15 -1.44 -8.66
N SER A 140 2.24 -2.64 -8.09
CA SER A 140 1.18 -3.64 -8.23
C SER A 140 0.86 -4.31 -6.90
N TRP A 141 -0.35 -4.06 -6.42
CA TRP A 141 -0.91 -4.76 -5.27
C TRP A 141 -1.20 -6.24 -5.56
N THR A 142 -1.36 -6.62 -6.83
CA THR A 142 -1.49 -8.02 -7.25
C THR A 142 -0.19 -8.78 -6.99
N HIS A 143 0.94 -8.27 -7.49
CA HIS A 143 2.28 -8.84 -7.26
C HIS A 143 2.70 -8.75 -5.79
N GLN A 144 2.23 -7.73 -5.07
CA GLN A 144 2.45 -7.60 -3.63
C GLN A 144 1.75 -8.73 -2.85
N LYS A 145 0.56 -9.16 -3.31
CA LYS A 145 -0.26 -10.21 -2.69
C LYS A 145 0.21 -11.61 -3.05
N ASN A 146 0.75 -11.81 -4.25
CA ASN A 146 1.27 -13.10 -4.71
C ASN A 146 2.77 -12.96 -5.10
N PRO A 147 3.71 -13.41 -4.26
CA PRO A 147 5.14 -13.26 -4.51
C PRO A 147 5.62 -14.03 -5.76
N GLU A 148 4.91 -15.08 -6.16
CA GLU A 148 5.22 -15.94 -7.32
C GLU A 148 4.63 -15.41 -8.63
N ASP A 149 3.86 -14.33 -8.58
CA ASP A 149 3.27 -13.74 -9.78
C ASP A 149 4.37 -13.11 -10.65
N THR A 150 4.46 -13.61 -11.89
CA THR A 150 5.45 -13.22 -12.90
C THR A 150 4.81 -12.50 -14.08
N ASP A 151 3.53 -12.15 -14.02
CA ASP A 151 2.89 -11.40 -15.10
C ASP A 151 3.52 -10.01 -15.24
N THR A 152 3.84 -9.63 -16.47
CA THR A 152 4.46 -8.35 -16.83
C THR A 152 3.62 -7.56 -17.82
N ALA A 153 2.42 -8.00 -18.18
CA ALA A 153 1.58 -7.35 -19.18
C ALA A 153 1.33 -5.86 -18.86
N SER A 154 0.89 -5.57 -17.63
CA SER A 154 0.66 -4.19 -17.16
C SER A 154 1.94 -3.35 -17.14
N PHE A 155 3.07 -3.93 -16.72
CA PHE A 155 4.36 -3.25 -16.73
C PHE A 155 4.81 -2.91 -18.16
N ARG A 156 4.66 -3.85 -19.10
CA ARG A 156 4.92 -3.64 -20.53
C ARG A 156 4.11 -2.46 -21.07
N ARG A 157 2.82 -2.37 -20.74
CA ARG A 157 1.96 -1.25 -21.13
C ARG A 157 2.40 0.07 -20.51
N ALA A 158 2.85 0.07 -19.26
CA ALA A 158 3.40 1.27 -18.63
C ALA A 158 4.65 1.76 -19.39
N LEU A 159 5.57 0.86 -19.75
CA LEU A 159 6.75 1.20 -20.57
C LEU A 159 6.35 1.81 -21.92
N GLU A 160 5.43 1.18 -22.64
CA GLU A 160 4.92 1.67 -23.93
C GLU A 160 4.32 3.08 -23.82
N ARG A 161 3.50 3.33 -22.79
CA ARG A 161 2.89 4.66 -22.54
C ARG A 161 3.92 5.71 -22.16
N VAL A 162 4.90 5.37 -21.33
CA VAL A 162 5.98 6.29 -20.97
C VAL A 162 6.82 6.65 -22.20
N LEU A 163 7.17 5.69 -23.06
CA LEU A 163 7.88 5.97 -24.30
C LEU A 163 7.06 6.87 -25.23
N ALA A 164 5.74 6.71 -25.27
CA ALA A 164 4.86 7.59 -26.02
C ALA A 164 4.85 9.02 -25.45
N LEU A 165 4.77 9.19 -24.13
CA LEU A 165 4.91 10.51 -23.49
C LEU A 165 6.28 11.12 -23.76
N HIS A 166 7.35 10.33 -23.69
CA HIS A 166 8.71 10.81 -23.90
C HIS A 166 8.92 11.33 -25.33
N ARG A 167 8.37 10.66 -26.36
CA ARG A 167 8.41 11.14 -27.75
C ARG A 167 7.74 12.50 -27.96
N GLY A 168 6.73 12.83 -27.13
CA GLY A 168 6.03 14.11 -27.17
C GLY A 168 6.67 15.22 -26.33
N TYR A 169 7.77 14.93 -25.63
CA TYR A 169 8.42 15.88 -24.73
C TYR A 169 9.34 16.85 -25.50
N PRO A 170 9.39 18.17 -25.17
CA PRO A 170 8.76 18.84 -24.03
C PRO A 170 7.35 19.40 -24.28
N ALA A 171 6.76 19.20 -25.46
CA ALA A 171 5.47 19.81 -25.81
C ALA A 171 4.32 19.39 -24.88
N ASN A 172 4.38 18.18 -24.33
CA ASN A 172 3.39 17.66 -23.37
C ASN A 172 3.75 17.90 -21.89
N ARG A 173 4.82 18.62 -21.56
CA ARG A 173 5.29 18.82 -20.17
C ARG A 173 4.20 19.33 -19.23
N GLY A 174 3.37 20.27 -19.70
CA GLY A 174 2.27 20.83 -18.91
C GLY A 174 1.25 19.79 -18.42
N GLN A 175 1.03 18.72 -19.20
CA GLN A 175 0.10 17.64 -18.85
C GLN A 175 0.64 16.74 -17.73
N LEU A 176 1.93 16.85 -17.39
CA LEU A 176 2.61 16.04 -16.37
C LEU A 176 2.72 16.79 -15.02
N ALA A 177 2.20 18.01 -14.91
CA ALA A 177 2.30 18.81 -13.69
C ALA A 177 1.70 18.10 -12.47
N GLY A 178 0.53 17.46 -12.63
CA GLY A 178 -0.13 16.69 -11.58
C GLY A 178 0.62 15.42 -11.12
N LYS A 179 1.66 15.00 -11.85
CA LYS A 179 2.46 13.81 -11.50
C LYS A 179 3.57 14.10 -10.50
N GLN A 180 4.06 15.34 -10.45
CA GLN A 180 5.25 15.67 -9.67
C GLN A 180 5.00 15.47 -8.18
N GLY A 181 6.06 15.14 -7.43
CA GLY A 181 5.96 14.96 -5.98
C GLY A 181 5.44 16.21 -5.27
N ALA A 182 4.67 16.02 -4.21
CA ALA A 182 4.24 17.11 -3.35
C ALA A 182 5.40 17.62 -2.47
N PRO A 183 5.33 18.83 -1.92
CA PRO A 183 6.29 19.27 -0.91
C PRO A 183 6.38 18.25 0.24
N SER A 184 7.61 17.91 0.64
CA SER A 184 7.89 17.04 1.78
C SER A 184 8.66 17.82 2.84
N PRO A 185 8.33 17.68 4.14
CA PRO A 185 9.07 18.33 5.22
C PRO A 185 10.49 17.79 5.38
N PHE A 186 10.76 16.61 4.84
CA PHE A 186 12.06 15.95 4.85
C PHE A 186 12.47 15.63 3.43
N LYS A 187 13.73 15.91 3.08
CA LYS A 187 14.27 15.57 1.76
C LYS A 187 14.63 14.10 1.67
N THR A 188 15.08 13.48 2.75
CA THR A 188 15.45 12.05 2.79
C THR A 188 14.83 11.32 3.98
N PRO A 189 14.64 9.99 3.93
CA PRO A 189 14.10 9.25 5.08
C PRO A 189 14.90 9.41 6.36
N VAL A 190 16.23 9.50 6.27
CA VAL A 190 17.12 9.64 7.44
C VAL A 190 17.13 11.04 8.03
N GLU A 191 16.37 11.98 7.48
CA GLU A 191 16.07 13.27 8.12
C GLU A 191 14.82 13.20 9.01
N ILE A 192 14.00 12.15 8.89
CA ILE A 192 12.85 11.94 9.77
C ILE A 192 13.38 11.53 11.16
N PRO A 193 13.03 12.22 12.27
CA PRO A 193 13.69 12.03 13.57
C PRO A 193 13.79 10.58 14.04
N SER A 194 12.69 9.82 14.00
CA SER A 194 12.65 8.43 14.46
C SER A 194 13.51 7.46 13.63
N LEU A 195 13.85 7.84 12.39
CA LEU A 195 14.71 7.06 11.50
C LEU A 195 16.18 7.50 11.64
N ALA A 196 16.43 8.80 11.81
CA ALA A 196 17.75 9.38 12.00
C ALA A 196 18.50 8.78 13.22
N GLU A 197 17.77 8.38 14.25
CA GLU A 197 18.32 7.72 15.45
C GLU A 197 19.01 6.38 15.16
N LYS A 198 18.64 5.70 14.07
CA LYS A 198 19.03 4.30 13.80
C LYS A 198 19.71 4.09 12.46
N TYR A 199 19.48 4.99 11.51
CA TYR A 199 19.89 4.81 10.13
C TYR A 199 20.74 5.98 9.66
N THR A 200 21.77 5.66 8.88
CA THR A 200 22.58 6.62 8.13
C THR A 200 22.18 6.58 6.66
N ARG A 201 22.66 7.56 5.88
CA ARG A 201 22.36 7.67 4.45
C ARG A 201 22.82 6.44 3.64
N ASP A 202 23.98 5.89 3.99
CA ASP A 202 24.61 4.80 3.26
C ASP A 202 24.35 3.45 3.93
N LEU A 203 24.21 2.40 3.14
CA LEU A 203 24.09 1.04 3.66
C LEU A 203 25.45 0.55 4.18
N ASP A 204 25.43 -0.15 5.31
CA ASP A 204 26.61 -0.73 5.94
C ASP A 204 27.01 -2.04 5.25
N TRP A 205 27.74 -1.92 4.15
CA TRP A 205 28.18 -3.07 3.34
C TRP A 205 29.26 -3.91 4.02
N GLU A 206 30.05 -3.33 4.93
CA GLU A 206 31.11 -4.02 5.66
C GLU A 206 30.57 -4.69 6.94
N GLY A 207 29.44 -4.21 7.46
CA GLY A 207 28.72 -4.77 8.59
C GLY A 207 27.35 -5.36 8.21
N PRO A 208 26.36 -5.35 9.13
CA PRO A 208 25.06 -5.97 8.91
C PRO A 208 24.14 -5.12 8.01
N VAL A 209 24.39 -5.16 6.70
CA VAL A 209 23.70 -4.36 5.65
C VAL A 209 22.17 -4.37 5.73
N VAL A 210 21.56 -5.49 6.10
CA VAL A 210 20.10 -5.60 6.20
C VAL A 210 19.55 -4.75 7.35
N LYS A 211 20.32 -4.59 8.43
CA LYS A 211 19.93 -3.79 9.60
C LYS A 211 20.14 -2.29 9.39
N SER A 212 20.98 -1.91 8.43
CA SER A 212 21.21 -0.50 8.07
C SER A 212 20.22 0.04 7.04
N CYS A 213 19.30 -0.75 6.51
CA CYS A 213 18.33 -0.31 5.51
C CYS A 213 17.02 0.15 6.16
N VAL A 214 16.59 1.38 5.82
CA VAL A 214 15.24 1.86 6.02
C VAL A 214 14.33 1.11 5.06
N HIS A 215 13.36 0.35 5.56
CA HIS A 215 12.35 -0.25 4.69
C HIS A 215 11.38 0.83 4.19
N CYS A 216 10.92 0.76 2.93
CA CYS A 216 10.07 1.79 2.33
C CYS A 216 8.86 2.14 3.22
N HIS A 217 8.14 1.14 3.74
CA HIS A 217 6.95 1.36 4.58
C HIS A 217 7.26 2.15 5.87
N MET A 218 8.51 2.09 6.35
CA MET A 218 8.93 2.83 7.54
C MET A 218 8.88 4.34 7.33
N ILE A 219 8.96 4.82 6.09
CA ILE A 219 8.79 6.24 5.76
C ILE A 219 7.38 6.69 6.16
N GLY A 220 6.35 5.97 5.69
CA GLY A 220 4.96 6.25 6.09
C GLY A 220 4.72 6.07 7.58
N ASP A 221 5.32 5.03 8.19
CA ASP A 221 5.19 4.79 9.63
C ASP A 221 5.78 5.93 10.46
N ALA A 222 6.94 6.45 10.05
CA ALA A 222 7.61 7.55 10.73
C ALA A 222 6.83 8.86 10.60
N HIS A 223 6.24 9.16 9.44
CA HIS A 223 5.34 10.31 9.29
C HIS A 223 4.12 10.22 10.21
N ARG A 224 3.46 9.07 10.25
CA ARG A 224 2.31 8.84 11.15
C ARG A 224 2.70 8.97 12.63
N ALA A 225 3.84 8.39 13.01
CA ALA A 225 4.37 8.50 14.37
C ALA A 225 4.65 9.96 14.75
N LEU A 226 5.26 10.74 13.85
CA LEU A 226 5.55 12.15 14.08
C LEU A 226 4.29 12.98 14.39
N TYR A 227 3.21 12.82 13.61
CA TYR A 227 1.92 13.47 13.90
C TYR A 227 1.37 13.02 15.25
N ARG A 228 1.43 11.71 15.52
CA ARG A 228 0.92 11.12 16.76
C ARG A 228 1.65 11.66 17.99
N GLU A 229 2.98 11.74 17.95
CA GLU A 229 3.84 12.23 19.02
C GLU A 229 3.63 13.73 19.28
N LYS A 230 3.36 14.52 18.24
CA LYS A 230 3.01 15.95 18.37
C LYS A 230 1.59 16.19 18.88
N GLY A 231 0.76 15.16 19.01
CA GLY A 231 -0.66 15.31 19.32
C GLY A 231 -1.45 15.97 18.19
N GLU A 232 -0.94 15.93 16.96
CA GLU A 232 -1.58 16.46 15.76
C GLU A 232 -2.46 15.39 15.09
N PRO A 233 -3.55 15.78 14.41
CA PRO A 233 -4.32 14.83 13.62
C PRO A 233 -3.48 14.28 12.47
N ILE A 234 -3.44 12.95 12.32
CA ILE A 234 -2.80 12.32 11.17
C ILE A 234 -3.62 12.64 9.91
N PRO A 235 -3.03 13.25 8.86
CA PRO A 235 -3.75 13.53 7.62
C PRO A 235 -4.30 12.26 6.96
N MET A 236 -5.45 12.37 6.30
CA MET A 236 -6.13 11.23 5.65
C MET A 236 -5.25 10.55 4.60
N GLU A 237 -4.39 11.29 3.91
CA GLU A 237 -3.44 10.75 2.92
C GLU A 237 -2.35 9.86 3.54
N TRP A 238 -2.05 10.01 4.84
CA TRP A 238 -1.12 9.16 5.57
C TRP A 238 -1.78 7.96 6.25
N LEU A 239 -3.08 8.07 6.57
CA LEU A 239 -3.89 6.95 7.06
C LEU A 239 -4.29 6.01 5.93
N TYR A 240 -4.65 6.58 4.78
CA TYR A 240 -5.11 5.86 3.59
C TYR A 240 -4.31 6.31 2.36
N PRO A 241 -3.01 5.94 2.29
CA PRO A 241 -2.16 6.31 1.18
C PRO A 241 -2.55 5.54 -0.09
N HIS A 242 -2.39 6.19 -1.24
CA HIS A 242 -2.62 5.61 -2.58
C HIS A 242 -3.86 4.70 -2.70
N PRO A 243 -5.09 5.24 -2.50
CA PRO A 243 -6.31 4.47 -2.63
C PRO A 243 -6.41 3.78 -4.00
N SER A 244 -6.88 2.55 -4.02
CA SER A 244 -7.08 1.81 -5.28
C SER A 244 -8.35 2.29 -6.00
N PRO A 245 -8.51 1.99 -7.31
CA PRO A 245 -9.74 2.33 -8.05
C PRO A 245 -11.03 1.81 -7.41
N GLU A 246 -10.95 0.66 -6.72
CA GLU A 246 -12.08 0.05 -6.01
C GLU A 246 -12.64 0.96 -4.91
N THR A 247 -11.81 1.86 -4.36
CA THR A 247 -12.22 2.85 -3.36
C THR A 247 -13.39 3.71 -3.87
N ILE A 248 -13.40 4.04 -5.16
CA ILE A 248 -14.51 4.78 -5.79
C ILE A 248 -15.47 3.87 -6.56
N GLY A 249 -15.27 2.55 -6.50
CA GLY A 249 -16.11 1.53 -7.13
C GLY A 249 -15.73 1.17 -8.57
N LEU A 250 -14.48 1.39 -8.98
CA LEU A 250 -13.96 0.90 -10.27
C LEU A 250 -13.13 -0.37 -10.07
N THR A 251 -13.34 -1.35 -10.93
CA THR A 251 -12.37 -2.43 -11.16
C THR A 251 -11.72 -2.16 -12.50
N LEU A 252 -10.39 -2.02 -12.51
CA LEU A 252 -9.63 -1.79 -13.72
C LEU A 252 -8.96 -3.07 -14.21
N SER A 253 -8.82 -3.18 -15.53
CA SER A 253 -8.21 -4.33 -16.18
C SER A 253 -6.75 -4.51 -15.76
N PRO A 254 -6.32 -5.73 -15.39
CA PRO A 254 -4.92 -6.00 -15.10
C PRO A 254 -4.04 -5.91 -16.37
N GLU A 255 -4.60 -6.10 -17.57
CA GLU A 255 -3.82 -6.12 -18.82
C GLU A 255 -3.73 -4.75 -19.52
N HIS A 256 -4.55 -3.78 -19.09
CA HIS A 256 -4.62 -2.44 -19.65
C HIS A 256 -4.42 -1.39 -18.58
N ALA A 257 -3.52 -0.44 -18.83
CA ALA A 257 -3.10 0.55 -17.83
C ALA A 257 -4.24 1.30 -17.11
N ALA A 258 -5.39 1.50 -17.77
CA ALA A 258 -6.54 2.19 -17.17
C ALA A 258 -7.90 1.86 -17.85
N ARG A 259 -8.11 0.62 -18.29
CA ARG A 259 -9.42 0.20 -18.83
C ARG A 259 -10.34 -0.20 -17.69
N VAL A 260 -11.59 0.23 -17.71
CA VAL A 260 -12.61 -0.17 -16.75
C VAL A 260 -13.17 -1.54 -17.12
N ASP A 261 -12.96 -2.53 -16.26
CA ASP A 261 -13.57 -3.86 -16.40
C ASP A 261 -14.98 -3.89 -15.80
N ALA A 262 -15.12 -3.32 -14.60
CA ALA A 262 -16.41 -3.27 -13.90
C ALA A 262 -16.59 -1.97 -13.12
N VAL A 263 -17.86 -1.62 -12.91
CA VAL A 263 -18.27 -0.49 -12.08
C VAL A 263 -19.25 -1.03 -11.03
N ALA A 264 -18.92 -0.85 -9.75
CA ALA A 264 -19.78 -1.30 -8.66
C ALA A 264 -21.09 -0.47 -8.64
N PRO A 265 -22.27 -1.10 -8.47
CA PRO A 265 -23.53 -0.39 -8.39
C PRO A 265 -23.54 0.59 -7.20
N ASP A 266 -24.26 1.71 -7.35
CA ASP A 266 -24.41 2.78 -6.34
C ASP A 266 -23.11 3.45 -5.85
N SER A 267 -21.97 3.11 -6.47
CA SER A 267 -20.66 3.67 -6.15
C SER A 267 -20.49 5.11 -6.63
N ILE A 268 -19.41 5.74 -6.16
CA ILE A 268 -18.98 7.07 -6.63
C ILE A 268 -18.78 7.07 -8.15
N ALA A 269 -18.12 6.04 -8.68
CA ALA A 269 -17.86 5.92 -10.11
C ALA A 269 -19.13 5.65 -10.94
N ALA A 270 -20.06 4.83 -10.44
CA ALA A 270 -21.36 4.63 -11.10
C ALA A 270 -22.14 5.95 -11.20
N LYS A 271 -22.19 6.71 -10.10
CA LYS A 271 -22.85 8.02 -10.06
C LYS A 271 -22.19 9.05 -10.98
N ALA A 272 -20.87 8.95 -11.18
CA ALA A 272 -20.13 9.77 -12.13
C ALA A 272 -20.36 9.36 -13.60
N GLY A 273 -20.94 8.19 -13.86
CA GLY A 273 -21.28 7.72 -15.21
C GLY A 273 -20.17 6.94 -15.93
N PHE A 274 -19.21 6.37 -15.20
CA PHE A 274 -18.29 5.38 -15.74
C PHE A 274 -19.04 4.13 -16.20
N LEU A 275 -18.56 3.49 -17.27
CA LEU A 275 -19.06 2.23 -17.79
C LEU A 275 -17.93 1.23 -17.98
N SER A 276 -18.26 -0.07 -17.93
CA SER A 276 -17.36 -1.12 -18.39
C SER A 276 -16.96 -0.88 -19.85
N GLY A 277 -15.68 -1.07 -20.17
CA GLY A 277 -15.08 -0.80 -21.46
C GLY A 277 -14.56 0.63 -21.65
N ASP A 278 -14.79 1.55 -20.72
CA ASP A 278 -14.18 2.88 -20.76
C ASP A 278 -12.65 2.78 -20.63
N ASP A 279 -11.92 3.45 -21.53
CA ASP A 279 -10.47 3.65 -21.39
C ASP A 279 -10.20 5.03 -20.77
N ILE A 280 -9.71 5.06 -19.54
CA ILE A 280 -9.39 6.32 -18.85
C ILE A 280 -8.09 6.90 -19.43
N GLU A 281 -8.22 8.01 -20.16
CA GLU A 281 -7.06 8.67 -20.81
C GLU A 281 -6.42 9.69 -19.87
N ILE A 282 -7.24 10.50 -19.23
CA ILE A 282 -6.82 11.55 -18.29
C ILE A 282 -7.60 11.37 -17.00
N PHE A 283 -6.93 11.48 -15.86
CA PHE A 283 -7.57 11.49 -14.55
C PHE A 283 -6.84 12.47 -13.63
N GLY A 284 -7.58 13.35 -12.95
CA GLY A 284 -6.97 14.41 -12.12
C GLY A 284 -6.06 15.34 -12.93
N GLY A 285 -6.41 15.62 -14.18
CA GLY A 285 -5.66 16.53 -15.06
C GLY A 285 -4.35 15.99 -15.63
N GLN A 286 -4.08 14.68 -15.51
CA GLN A 286 -2.84 14.04 -15.98
C GLN A 286 -3.12 12.73 -16.74
N PRO A 287 -2.30 12.36 -17.74
CA PRO A 287 -2.42 11.08 -18.41
C PRO A 287 -2.01 9.94 -17.48
N LEU A 288 -2.61 8.75 -17.60
CA LEU A 288 -2.25 7.59 -16.77
C LEU A 288 -1.27 6.67 -17.51
N VAL A 289 -0.18 6.25 -16.86
CA VAL A 289 0.68 5.18 -17.39
C VAL A 289 0.43 3.83 -16.73
N SER A 290 -0.15 3.82 -15.52
CA SER A 290 -0.53 2.59 -14.80
C SER A 290 -1.56 2.87 -13.69
N LEU A 291 -2.01 1.80 -13.01
CA LEU A 291 -2.84 1.86 -11.80
C LEU A 291 -2.20 2.69 -10.67
N ALA A 292 -0.87 2.74 -10.57
CA ALA A 292 -0.21 3.53 -9.53
C ALA A 292 -0.39 5.04 -9.74
N ASP A 293 -0.56 5.50 -10.99
CA ASP A 293 -0.92 6.89 -11.27
C ASP A 293 -2.38 7.17 -10.87
N PHE A 294 -3.27 6.19 -11.03
CA PHE A 294 -4.65 6.31 -10.55
C PHE A 294 -4.67 6.49 -9.03
N GLY A 295 -3.94 5.63 -8.31
CA GLY A 295 -3.78 5.74 -6.86
C GLY A 295 -3.10 7.04 -6.43
N TRP A 296 -2.17 7.57 -7.23
CA TRP A 296 -1.59 8.90 -6.99
C TRP A 296 -2.62 10.02 -7.09
N VAL A 297 -3.49 10.01 -8.12
CA VAL A 297 -4.56 11.01 -8.25
C VAL A 297 -5.49 10.96 -7.04
N LEU A 298 -5.92 9.77 -6.62
CA LEU A 298 -6.75 9.60 -5.42
C LEU A 298 -6.02 9.99 -4.12
N HIS A 299 -4.72 9.71 -4.03
CA HIS A 299 -3.91 10.10 -2.87
C HIS A 299 -3.90 11.63 -2.69
N ARG A 300 -3.79 12.36 -3.81
CA ARG A 300 -3.76 13.83 -3.86
C ARG A 300 -5.14 14.50 -3.89
N ALA A 301 -6.22 13.70 -3.97
CA ALA A 301 -7.58 14.21 -4.00
C ALA A 301 -7.97 14.86 -2.67
N PRO A 302 -8.92 15.82 -2.69
CA PRO A 302 -9.41 16.43 -1.46
C PRO A 302 -10.23 15.44 -0.61
N ASP A 303 -10.42 15.77 0.66
CA ASP A 303 -11.26 14.96 1.57
C ASP A 303 -12.76 14.98 1.19
N ALA A 304 -13.18 15.99 0.43
CA ALA A 304 -14.45 16.07 -0.29
C ALA A 304 -14.28 17.04 -1.48
N GLY A 305 -15.03 16.82 -2.56
CA GLY A 305 -15.05 17.72 -3.71
C GLY A 305 -14.91 17.00 -5.04
N ARG A 306 -14.53 17.73 -6.09
CA ARG A 306 -14.63 17.24 -7.46
C ARG A 306 -13.27 16.82 -8.03
N LEU A 307 -13.24 15.69 -8.72
CA LEU A 307 -12.17 15.27 -9.62
C LEU A 307 -12.68 15.18 -11.05
N GLU A 308 -11.80 15.40 -12.02
CA GLU A 308 -12.11 15.28 -13.43
C GLU A 308 -11.41 14.07 -14.04
N ALA A 309 -12.10 13.37 -14.93
CA ALA A 309 -11.55 12.35 -15.81
C ALA A 309 -11.98 12.59 -17.26
N SER A 310 -11.21 12.04 -18.20
CA SER A 310 -11.58 11.93 -19.59
C SER A 310 -11.46 10.47 -20.00
N VAL A 311 -12.56 9.90 -20.51
CA VAL A 311 -12.64 8.49 -20.91
C VAL A 311 -12.91 8.36 -22.40
N ARG A 312 -12.23 7.43 -23.05
CA ARG A 312 -12.58 7.00 -24.40
C ARG A 312 -13.61 5.89 -24.30
N ARG A 313 -14.78 6.12 -24.90
CA ARG A 313 -15.91 5.18 -24.99
C ARG A 313 -16.20 4.92 -26.46
N GLY A 314 -15.67 3.82 -26.98
CA GLY A 314 -15.64 3.58 -28.44
C GLY A 314 -14.76 4.63 -29.13
N SER A 315 -15.32 5.37 -30.09
CA SER A 315 -14.63 6.48 -30.78
C SER A 315 -14.62 7.79 -29.98
N ASP A 316 -15.53 7.94 -29.01
CA ASP A 316 -15.83 9.23 -28.40
C ASP A 316 -14.96 9.47 -27.18
N LEU A 317 -14.47 10.70 -27.02
CA LEU A 317 -13.85 11.17 -25.80
C LEU A 317 -14.91 11.87 -24.94
N LYS A 318 -15.12 11.39 -23.72
CA LYS A 318 -16.16 11.89 -22.80
C LYS A 318 -15.53 12.43 -21.51
N PRO A 319 -15.84 13.67 -21.11
CA PRO A 319 -15.48 14.15 -19.78
C PRO A 319 -16.37 13.47 -18.72
N ILE A 320 -15.78 13.13 -17.58
CA ILE A 320 -16.45 12.54 -16.42
C ILE A 320 -16.08 13.37 -15.19
N ALA A 321 -17.11 13.92 -14.54
CA ALA A 321 -16.98 14.63 -13.28
C ALA A 321 -17.29 13.70 -12.12
N ILE A 322 -16.35 13.58 -11.18
CA ILE A 322 -16.42 12.66 -10.05
C ILE A 322 -16.58 13.48 -8.78
N GLU A 323 -17.76 13.38 -8.16
CA GLU A 323 -18.02 14.01 -6.86
C GLU A 323 -17.59 13.06 -5.74
N LEU A 324 -16.50 13.41 -5.05
CA LEU A 324 -16.03 12.72 -3.86
C LEU A 324 -16.81 13.24 -2.64
N PRO A 325 -17.69 12.43 -2.03
CA PRO A 325 -18.37 12.82 -0.80
C PRO A 325 -17.36 12.93 0.34
N ALA A 326 -17.71 13.66 1.41
CA ALA A 326 -16.93 13.62 2.63
C ALA A 326 -16.74 12.17 3.09
N GLU A 327 -15.60 11.87 3.73
CA GLU A 327 -15.30 10.54 4.28
C GLU A 327 -15.09 9.42 3.25
N TRP A 328 -15.11 9.71 1.93
CA TRP A 328 -14.93 8.68 0.88
C TRP A 328 -13.67 7.81 1.06
N ARG A 329 -12.60 8.39 1.62
CA ARG A 329 -11.30 7.73 1.75
C ARG A 329 -11.28 6.61 2.80
N PHE A 330 -12.26 6.53 3.71
CA PHE A 330 -12.34 5.41 4.65
C PHE A 330 -12.56 4.07 3.95
N ALA A 331 -13.17 4.06 2.76
CA ALA A 331 -13.33 2.87 1.93
C ALA A 331 -11.98 2.32 1.38
N ALA A 332 -10.88 3.09 1.47
CA ALA A 332 -9.56 2.68 0.98
C ALA A 332 -8.79 1.78 1.97
N ALA A 333 -9.43 1.39 3.08
CA ALA A 333 -8.82 0.55 4.11
C ALA A 333 -8.38 -0.82 3.56
N GLU A 334 -7.07 -1.03 3.40
CA GLU A 334 -6.48 -2.32 3.03
C GLU A 334 -5.77 -2.95 4.26
N PRO A 335 -6.39 -3.95 4.93
CA PRO A 335 -5.87 -4.53 6.17
C PRO A 335 -4.54 -5.28 5.99
N ARG A 336 -4.15 -5.62 4.74
CA ARG A 336 -2.87 -6.28 4.42
C ARG A 336 -1.68 -5.33 4.28
N ARG A 337 -1.88 -4.00 4.30
CA ARG A 337 -0.76 -3.04 4.35
C ARG A 337 0.09 -3.28 5.59
N VAL A 338 1.41 -3.19 5.45
CA VAL A 338 2.34 -3.36 6.58
C VAL A 338 2.13 -2.24 7.60
N ALA A 339 1.88 -1.03 7.10
CA ALA A 339 1.47 0.15 7.87
C ALA A 339 0.33 -0.11 8.86
N THR A 340 -0.61 -0.99 8.52
CA THR A 340 -1.76 -1.36 9.36
C THR A 340 -1.31 -1.91 10.71
N TRP A 341 -0.15 -2.57 10.79
CA TRP A 341 0.42 -2.99 12.07
C TRP A 341 0.66 -1.80 13.00
N GLY A 342 1.36 -0.76 12.52
CA GLY A 342 1.64 0.45 13.30
C GLY A 342 0.36 1.12 13.82
N LEU A 343 -0.66 1.20 12.95
CA LEU A 343 -1.99 1.75 13.26
C LEU A 343 -2.75 0.94 14.32
N ARG A 344 -2.74 -0.40 14.24
CA ARG A 344 -3.33 -1.27 15.30
C ARG A 344 -2.72 -1.00 16.66
N GLY A 345 -1.41 -0.77 16.69
CA GLY A 345 -0.72 -0.39 17.91
C GLY A 345 -1.27 0.91 18.52
N MET A 346 -1.54 1.92 17.69
CA MET A 346 -2.05 3.25 18.10
C MET A 346 -3.54 3.23 18.45
N ALA A 347 -4.36 2.61 17.61
CA ALA A 347 -5.81 2.72 17.62
C ALA A 347 -6.51 1.66 18.47
N THR A 348 -6.03 0.42 18.37
CA THR A 348 -6.73 -0.74 18.93
C THR A 348 -5.89 -1.46 19.97
N GLY A 349 -4.81 -0.85 20.46
CA GLY A 349 -3.93 -1.47 21.46
C GLY A 349 -3.42 -2.85 21.04
N GLY A 350 -3.28 -3.08 19.73
CA GLY A 350 -2.80 -4.32 19.12
C GLY A 350 -3.84 -5.38 18.77
N LEU A 351 -5.14 -5.08 18.78
CA LEU A 351 -6.17 -6.03 18.31
C LEU A 351 -6.15 -6.15 16.78
N ARG A 352 -6.31 -7.38 16.27
CA ARG A 352 -6.72 -7.66 14.90
C ARG A 352 -8.21 -7.94 14.88
N LEU A 353 -8.96 -7.14 14.13
CA LEU A 353 -10.41 -7.22 14.06
C LEU A 353 -10.85 -7.73 12.69
N LEU A 354 -11.85 -8.61 12.68
CA LEU A 354 -12.51 -9.09 11.47
C LEU A 354 -13.99 -8.73 11.51
N ASP A 355 -14.47 -8.07 10.46
CA ASP A 355 -15.91 -7.94 10.23
C ASP A 355 -16.48 -9.33 9.95
N LEU A 356 -17.48 -9.73 10.73
CA LEU A 356 -18.15 -11.00 10.52
C LEU A 356 -18.85 -11.00 9.15
N THR A 357 -18.79 -12.12 8.45
CA THR A 357 -19.58 -12.32 7.22
C THR A 357 -21.07 -12.28 7.53
N ASP A 358 -21.90 -12.05 6.51
CA ASP A 358 -23.36 -12.04 6.69
C ASP A 358 -23.88 -13.38 7.24
N GLU A 359 -23.26 -14.50 6.84
CA GLU A 359 -23.54 -15.84 7.35
C GLU A 359 -23.15 -15.98 8.83
N GLU A 360 -21.96 -15.50 9.20
CA GLU A 360 -21.46 -15.51 10.56
C GLU A 360 -22.27 -14.61 11.51
N ARG A 361 -22.80 -13.51 10.98
CA ARG A 361 -23.72 -12.59 11.67
C ARG A 361 -25.05 -13.26 11.93
N ALA A 362 -25.67 -13.84 10.90
CA ALA A 362 -26.95 -14.55 11.01
C ALA A 362 -26.85 -15.70 12.04
N ALA A 363 -25.77 -16.48 12.01
CA ALA A 363 -25.54 -17.58 12.94
C ALA A 363 -25.40 -17.14 14.41
N ARG A 364 -25.08 -15.86 14.64
CA ARG A 364 -24.83 -15.29 15.98
C ARG A 364 -25.85 -14.23 16.38
N GLY A 365 -26.93 -14.09 15.61
CA GLY A 365 -28.03 -13.17 15.91
C GLY A 365 -27.69 -11.70 15.72
N PHE A 366 -26.76 -11.36 14.82
CA PHE A 366 -26.47 -9.98 14.42
C PHE A 366 -27.18 -9.62 13.11
N GLY A 367 -27.62 -8.37 12.99
CA GLY A 367 -28.03 -7.76 11.75
C GLY A 367 -26.86 -7.41 10.83
N ASN A 368 -27.17 -7.10 9.56
CA ASN A 368 -26.17 -6.82 8.54
C ASN A 368 -25.65 -5.37 8.55
N SER A 369 -26.25 -4.51 9.37
CA SER A 369 -25.92 -3.07 9.46
C SER A 369 -25.25 -2.66 10.76
N GLU A 370 -25.20 -3.54 11.76
CA GLU A 370 -24.59 -3.23 13.06
C GLU A 370 -23.13 -3.71 13.14
N MET A 371 -22.38 -3.18 14.09
CA MET A 371 -21.00 -3.55 14.34
C MET A 371 -20.96 -4.97 14.92
N ALA A 372 -20.14 -5.82 14.31
CA ALA A 372 -19.81 -7.13 14.83
C ALA A 372 -18.38 -7.46 14.41
N LEU A 373 -17.42 -6.83 15.10
CA LEU A 373 -15.99 -6.99 14.84
C LEU A 373 -15.43 -8.05 15.80
N ARG A 374 -15.13 -9.24 15.27
CA ARG A 374 -14.50 -10.31 16.05
C ARG A 374 -13.02 -10.02 16.25
N ILE A 375 -12.54 -10.18 17.48
CA ILE A 375 -11.12 -10.16 17.81
C ILE A 375 -10.47 -11.47 17.37
N ASP A 376 -9.78 -11.42 16.25
CA ASP A 376 -9.08 -12.57 15.68
C ASP A 376 -7.66 -12.73 16.24
N PHE A 377 -7.05 -11.63 16.70
CA PHE A 377 -5.75 -11.68 17.37
C PHE A 377 -5.63 -10.57 18.41
N VAL A 378 -4.88 -10.87 19.47
CA VAL A 378 -4.53 -9.91 20.53
C VAL A 378 -3.01 -9.79 20.59
N GLY A 379 -2.50 -8.57 20.41
CA GLY A 379 -1.07 -8.30 20.50
C GLY A 379 -0.49 -8.54 21.90
N GLN A 380 0.82 -8.78 21.95
CA GLN A 380 1.50 -9.35 23.12
C GLN A 380 2.50 -8.40 23.79
N TYR A 381 3.05 -7.44 23.05
CA TYR A 381 4.20 -6.63 23.51
C TYR A 381 4.02 -5.13 23.20
N ASN A 382 4.66 -4.28 23.99
CA ASN A 382 4.71 -2.82 23.81
C ASN A 382 3.29 -2.21 23.66
N LYS A 383 3.12 -1.20 22.80
CA LYS A 383 1.81 -0.61 22.46
C LYS A 383 0.77 -1.65 22.03
N HIS A 384 1.21 -2.76 21.42
CA HIS A 384 0.32 -3.83 20.98
C HIS A 384 -0.18 -4.73 22.11
N ALA A 385 0.32 -4.59 23.33
CA ALA A 385 -0.20 -5.32 24.49
C ALA A 385 -1.33 -4.55 25.21
N ALA A 386 -1.63 -3.32 24.79
CA ALA A 386 -2.47 -2.42 25.59
C ALA A 386 -3.90 -2.95 25.72
N ALA A 387 -4.51 -3.44 24.64
CA ALA A 387 -5.83 -4.07 24.70
C ALA A 387 -5.80 -5.38 25.50
N LYS A 388 -4.75 -6.20 25.36
CA LYS A 388 -4.57 -7.40 26.19
C LYS A 388 -4.62 -7.08 27.68
N LYS A 389 -3.85 -6.07 28.09
CA LYS A 389 -3.76 -5.61 29.49
C LYS A 389 -5.09 -5.05 29.98
N ALA A 390 -5.88 -4.46 29.09
CA ALA A 390 -7.24 -3.99 29.36
C ALA A 390 -8.30 -5.12 29.40
N GLY A 391 -7.90 -6.38 29.18
CA GLY A 391 -8.77 -7.55 29.36
C GLY A 391 -9.50 -8.03 28.11
N PHE A 392 -9.20 -7.47 26.93
CA PHE A 392 -9.70 -7.97 25.65
C PHE A 392 -9.12 -9.36 25.34
N LYS A 393 -9.93 -10.23 24.75
CA LYS A 393 -9.58 -11.62 24.43
C LYS A 393 -9.91 -11.94 22.99
N MET A 394 -9.21 -12.94 22.45
CA MET A 394 -9.57 -13.55 21.18
C MET A 394 -11.01 -14.07 21.25
N ASP A 395 -11.72 -14.00 20.12
CA ASP A 395 -13.13 -14.33 19.93
C ASP A 395 -14.16 -13.43 20.63
N ASP A 396 -13.74 -12.39 21.37
CA ASP A 396 -14.66 -11.32 21.75
C ASP A 396 -15.24 -10.66 20.47
N ILE A 397 -16.53 -10.32 20.50
CA ILE A 397 -17.20 -9.61 19.40
C ILE A 397 -17.50 -8.20 19.86
N ILE A 398 -16.82 -7.23 19.27
CA ILE A 398 -17.03 -5.81 19.55
C ILE A 398 -18.29 -5.35 18.81
N VAL A 399 -19.19 -4.69 19.55
CA VAL A 399 -20.52 -4.25 19.06
C VAL A 399 -20.73 -2.74 19.18
N LEU A 400 -19.93 -2.07 19.99
CA LEU A 400 -19.94 -0.62 20.15
C LEU A 400 -18.54 -0.13 20.49
N VAL A 401 -18.04 0.90 19.81
CA VAL A 401 -16.81 1.59 20.16
C VAL A 401 -17.03 3.09 20.08
N ASP A 402 -16.81 3.80 21.18
CA ASP A 402 -16.90 5.28 21.21
C ASP A 402 -18.21 5.82 20.58
N GLY A 403 -19.35 5.20 20.93
CA GLY A 403 -20.67 5.56 20.40
C GLY A 403 -20.94 5.07 18.96
N MET A 404 -19.96 4.49 18.26
CA MET A 404 -20.12 3.89 16.93
C MET A 404 -20.61 2.44 17.04
N SER A 405 -21.79 2.16 16.49
CA SER A 405 -22.41 0.82 16.44
C SER A 405 -22.76 0.35 15.03
N GLY A 406 -22.47 1.15 14.00
CA GLY A 406 -22.68 0.76 12.59
C GLY A 406 -21.64 -0.26 12.13
N ARG A 407 -22.00 -1.09 11.15
CA ARG A 407 -21.06 -2.00 10.48
C ARG A 407 -19.95 -1.19 9.84
N MET A 408 -18.70 -1.56 10.13
CA MET A 408 -17.49 -0.96 9.57
C MET A 408 -16.36 -1.96 9.56
N SER A 409 -15.35 -1.71 8.73
CA SER A 409 -14.12 -2.50 8.71
C SER A 409 -13.19 -2.14 9.88
N GLU A 410 -12.21 -2.99 10.15
CA GLU A 410 -11.12 -2.68 11.08
C GLU A 410 -10.40 -1.37 10.69
N GLY A 411 -10.09 -1.20 9.40
CA GLY A 411 -9.35 -0.05 8.92
C GLY A 411 -10.15 1.25 9.04
N GLU A 412 -11.47 1.20 8.84
CA GLU A 412 -12.34 2.34 9.09
C GLU A 412 -12.37 2.69 10.58
N LEU A 413 -12.60 1.70 11.46
CA LEU A 413 -12.60 1.91 12.91
C LEU A 413 -11.29 2.55 13.38
N MET A 414 -10.15 2.03 12.94
CA MET A 414 -8.84 2.56 13.31
C MET A 414 -8.66 4.02 12.87
N GLY A 415 -9.04 4.36 11.64
CA GLY A 415 -8.92 5.75 11.17
C GLY A 415 -9.84 6.69 11.91
N ARG A 416 -11.07 6.28 12.23
CA ARG A 416 -12.01 7.07 13.04
C ARG A 416 -11.43 7.33 14.43
N LEU A 417 -10.96 6.28 15.11
CA LEU A 417 -10.37 6.38 16.45
C LEU A 417 -9.10 7.25 16.49
N ILE A 418 -8.20 7.10 15.52
CA ILE A 418 -6.95 7.89 15.48
C ILE A 418 -7.22 9.38 15.27
N ARG A 419 -8.26 9.72 14.49
CA ARG A 419 -8.63 11.12 14.24
C ARG A 419 -9.34 11.74 15.44
N ALA A 420 -10.20 10.96 16.10
CA ALA A 420 -10.98 11.42 17.24
C ALA A 420 -10.15 11.55 18.52
N HIS A 421 -9.18 10.66 18.74
CA HIS A 421 -8.49 10.54 20.03
C HIS A 421 -6.99 10.72 19.97
N ARG A 422 -6.39 11.13 21.09
CA ARG A 422 -4.95 11.29 21.28
C ARG A 422 -4.34 10.13 22.08
N ALA A 423 -3.01 10.03 22.05
CA ALA A 423 -2.29 9.05 22.87
C ALA A 423 -2.51 9.34 24.36
N GLY A 424 -2.76 8.29 25.16
CA GLY A 424 -3.07 8.40 26.59
C GLY A 424 -4.55 8.54 26.92
N GLU A 425 -5.40 8.87 25.94
CA GLU A 425 -6.85 8.82 26.11
C GLU A 425 -7.37 7.38 26.14
N THR A 426 -8.64 7.21 26.53
CA THR A 426 -9.28 5.91 26.56
C THR A 426 -10.68 5.98 25.97
N VAL A 427 -11.09 4.94 25.24
CA VAL A 427 -12.44 4.83 24.68
C VAL A 427 -13.20 3.68 25.30
N LYS A 428 -14.52 3.83 25.42
CA LYS A 428 -15.39 2.75 25.89
C LYS A 428 -15.70 1.79 24.75
N VAL A 429 -15.68 0.50 25.07
CA VAL A 429 -15.97 -0.58 24.13
C VAL A 429 -16.96 -1.54 24.76
N SER A 430 -18.12 -1.73 24.11
CA SER A 430 -19.04 -2.81 24.46
C SER A 430 -18.78 -4.02 23.57
N LEU A 431 -18.74 -5.20 24.17
CA LEU A 431 -18.47 -6.45 23.48
C LEU A 431 -19.30 -7.62 24.02
N ARG A 432 -19.42 -8.66 23.20
CA ARG A 432 -19.94 -9.99 23.58
C ARG A 432 -18.80 -10.97 23.76
N ARG A 433 -18.79 -11.68 24.90
CA ARG A 433 -17.88 -12.78 25.20
C ARG A 433 -18.70 -14.02 25.50
N GLY A 434 -18.83 -14.90 24.50
CA GLY A 434 -19.89 -15.92 24.52
C GLY A 434 -21.25 -15.23 24.65
N ASP A 435 -22.07 -15.68 25.61
CA ASP A 435 -23.41 -15.13 25.84
C ASP A 435 -23.43 -13.90 26.76
N ARG A 436 -22.27 -13.41 27.20
CA ARG A 436 -22.17 -12.28 28.15
C ARG A 436 -21.83 -10.98 27.43
N GLU A 437 -22.63 -9.96 27.69
CA GLU A 437 -22.31 -8.58 27.33
C GLU A 437 -21.46 -7.93 28.42
N MET A 438 -20.45 -7.16 28.02
CA MET A 438 -19.59 -6.41 28.94
C MET A 438 -19.01 -5.16 28.29
N GLU A 439 -18.59 -4.22 29.14
CA GLU A 439 -17.88 -3.00 28.75
C GLU A 439 -16.41 -3.10 29.21
N LEU A 440 -15.48 -2.80 28.31
CA LEU A 440 -14.06 -2.63 28.58
C LEU A 440 -13.61 -1.24 28.12
N THR A 441 -12.49 -0.80 28.66
CA THR A 441 -11.86 0.46 28.28
C THR A 441 -10.65 0.18 27.40
N LEU A 442 -10.63 0.72 26.19
CA LEU A 442 -9.54 0.58 25.24
C LEU A 442 -8.60 1.78 25.34
N PRO A 443 -7.33 1.59 25.75
CA PRO A 443 -6.35 2.67 25.80
C PRO A 443 -5.83 3.03 24.40
N MET A 444 -5.90 4.31 24.06
CA MET A 444 -5.32 4.88 22.85
C MET A 444 -3.83 5.09 23.04
N GLN A 445 -3.00 4.59 22.13
CA GLN A 445 -1.54 4.61 22.26
C GLN A 445 -0.87 5.68 21.40
#